data_AF-E2N940-F1
#
_entry.id   AF-E2N940-F1
#
_cell.length_a   1.000
_cell.length_b   1.000
_cell.length_c   1.000
_cell.angle_alpha   90.00
_cell.angle_beta   90.00
_cell.angle_gamma   90.00
#
_symmetry.space_group_name_H-M   'P 1'
#
loop_
_entity.id
_entity.type
_entity.pdbx_description
1 polymer ?
#
loop_
_entity_poly.entity_id
_entity_poly.type
_entity_poly.pdbx_seq_one_letter_code
_entity_poly.pdbx_strand_id
1 'polypeptide(L)' 'THYVFESAREKELVFVHKTIYDGEILPSDELDGGRFWTIEEIKENLGKGIFTPNFEGEIDKVLSLK' A
#
# COMPACT_ATOMS: atom_id res chain seq x y z
N THR A 1 6.07 -10.57 -3.68
CA THR A 1 5.19 -11.27 -4.66
C THR A 1 4.92 -10.32 -5.81
N HIS A 2 4.64 -10.81 -7.03
CA HIS A 2 4.38 -9.94 -8.18
C HIS A 2 3.04 -10.27 -8.84
N TYR A 3 2.41 -9.30 -9.49
CA TYR A 3 1.17 -9.46 -10.23
C TYR A 3 1.10 -8.48 -11.40
N VAL A 4 0.24 -8.75 -12.38
CA VAL A 4 -0.02 -7.83 -13.48
C VAL A 4 -1.22 -6.97 -13.10
N PHE A 5 -1.01 -5.67 -12.98
CA PHE A 5 -2.07 -4.67 -12.86
C PHE A 5 -2.50 -4.24 -14.27
N GLU A 6 -3.79 -4.17 -14.52
CA GLU A 6 -4.35 -3.79 -15.81
C GLU A 6 -5.57 -2.89 -15.61
N SER A 7 -5.52 -1.70 -16.20
CA SER A 7 -6.61 -0.72 -16.23
C SER A 7 -7.02 -0.44 -17.67
N ALA A 8 -8.03 0.42 -17.86
CA ALA A 8 -8.44 0.85 -19.20
C ALA A 8 -7.36 1.64 -19.96
N ARG A 9 -6.31 2.11 -19.29
CA ARG A 9 -5.27 2.98 -19.87
C ARG A 9 -3.86 2.42 -19.76
N GLU A 10 -3.58 1.60 -18.75
CA GLU A 10 -2.22 1.19 -18.37
C GLU A 10 -2.16 -0.30 -18.01
N LYS A 11 -0.98 -0.90 -18.20
CA LYS A 11 -0.67 -2.28 -17.84
C LYS A 11 0.73 -2.37 -17.26
N GLU A 12 0.85 -2.88 -16.04
CA GLU A 12 2.07 -2.82 -15.25
C GLU A 12 2.38 -4.17 -14.59
N LEU A 13 3.66 -4.53 -14.53
CA LEU A 13 4.13 -5.65 -13.71
C LEU A 13 4.55 -5.12 -12.35
N VAL A 14 3.71 -5.33 -11.35
CA VAL A 14 3.88 -4.76 -10.01
C VAL A 14 4.58 -5.77 -9.10
N PHE A 15 5.57 -5.29 -8.35
CA PHE A 15 6.27 -6.06 -7.32
C PHE A 15 5.96 -5.49 -5.95
N VAL A 16 5.41 -6.33 -5.08
CA VAL A 16 5.09 -5.97 -3.69
C VAL A 16 6.26 -6.29 -2.79
N HIS A 17 6.73 -5.28 -2.06
CA HIS A 17 7.84 -5.32 -1.11
C HIS A 17 7.34 -4.96 0.30
N LYS A 18 8.00 -5.52 1.32
CA LYS A 18 7.75 -5.25 2.74
C LYS A 18 9.08 -5.06 3.43
N THR A 19 9.15 -4.10 4.34
CA THR A 19 10.33 -3.85 5.16
C THR A 19 9.92 -3.62 6.62
N ILE A 20 10.82 -3.94 7.54
CA ILE A 20 10.73 -3.52 8.94
C ILE A 20 11.79 -2.45 9.11
N TYR A 21 11.37 -1.28 9.56
CA TYR A 21 12.23 -0.12 9.72
C TYR A 21 11.95 0.52 11.07
N ASP A 22 13.00 0.68 11.86
CA ASP A 22 12.99 1.20 13.23
C ASP A 22 13.67 2.58 13.36
N GLY A 23 14.13 3.13 12.24
CA GLY A 23 14.68 4.49 12.16
C GLY A 23 13.60 5.57 12.10
N GLU A 24 14.06 6.82 12.04
CA GLU A 24 13.18 7.99 11.92
C GLU A 24 12.53 8.06 10.53
N ILE A 25 11.21 8.28 10.50
CA ILE A 25 10.47 8.52 9.26
C ILE A 25 10.42 10.03 8.99
N LEU A 26 11.02 10.45 7.88
CA LEU A 26 11.10 11.86 7.47
C LEU A 26 10.43 12.05 6.10
N PRO A 27 9.11 12.36 6.05
CA PRO A 27 8.42 12.69 4.80
C PRO A 27 8.99 13.95 4.14
N SER A 28 8.95 14.00 2.80
CA SER A 28 9.29 15.19 2.01
C SER A 28 8.04 15.85 1.42
N ASP A 29 8.22 16.95 0.70
CA ASP A 29 7.15 17.72 0.03
C ASP A 29 6.36 16.94 -1.04
N GLU A 30 6.81 15.73 -1.41
CA GLU A 30 6.06 14.82 -2.29
C GLU A 30 4.79 14.27 -1.62
N LEU A 31 4.67 14.38 -0.29
CA LEU A 31 3.58 13.83 0.49
C LEU A 31 2.84 14.93 1.26
N ASP A 32 1.51 14.86 1.28
CA ASP A 32 0.66 15.71 2.14
C ASP A 32 0.56 15.12 3.58
N GLY A 33 1.72 14.78 4.15
CA GLY A 33 1.84 14.14 5.45
C GLY A 33 1.69 12.61 5.46
N GLY A 34 1.45 12.04 6.65
CA GLY A 34 1.34 10.60 6.85
C GLY A 34 1.13 10.22 8.32
N ARG A 35 0.63 9.00 8.56
CA ARG A 35 0.49 8.43 9.89
C ARG A 35 0.69 6.93 9.85
N PHE A 36 0.99 6.33 11.00
CA PHE A 36 0.91 4.90 11.16
C PHE A 36 -0.55 4.45 11.28
N TRP A 37 -0.81 3.28 10.71
CA TRP A 37 -2.10 2.60 10.78
C TRP A 37 -1.89 1.22 11.37
N THR A 38 -2.80 0.82 12.25
CA THR A 38 -2.96 -0.57 12.64
C THR A 38 -3.57 -1.39 11.49
N ILE A 39 -3.39 -2.71 11.53
CA ILE A 39 -3.96 -3.60 10.51
C ILE A 39 -5.49 -3.54 10.55
N GLU A 40 -6.06 -3.39 11.74
CA GLU A 40 -7.49 -3.26 11.98
C GLU A 40 -8.04 -1.98 11.32
N GLU A 41 -7.41 -0.82 11.57
CA GLU A 41 -7.82 0.43 10.93
C GLU A 41 -7.73 0.36 9.40
N ILE A 42 -6.71 -0.30 8.85
CA ILE A 42 -6.60 -0.49 7.40
C ILE A 42 -7.80 -1.26 6.89
N LYS A 43 -8.10 -2.43 7.49
CA LYS A 43 -9.23 -3.28 7.10
C LYS A 43 -10.57 -2.56 7.19
N GLU A 44 -10.78 -1.77 8.25
CA GLU A 44 -12.00 -0.99 8.45
C GLU A 44 -12.18 0.10 7.39
N ASN A 45 -11.13 0.54 6.70
CA ASN A 45 -11.17 1.64 5.74
C ASN A 45 -11.03 1.22 4.26
N LEU A 46 -10.89 -0.08 3.99
CA LEU A 46 -10.92 -0.61 2.62
C LEU A 46 -12.28 -0.31 1.95
N GLY A 47 -12.24 0.06 0.67
CA GLY A 47 -13.42 0.34 -0.16
C GLY A 47 -14.08 1.69 0.15
N LYS A 48 -13.52 2.50 1.06
CA LYS A 48 -14.04 3.83 1.38
C LYS A 48 -13.42 4.95 0.53
N GLY A 49 -12.50 4.62 -0.37
CA GLY A 49 -11.76 5.59 -1.18
C GLY A 49 -10.74 6.40 -0.37
N ILE A 50 -10.37 5.91 0.82
CA ILE A 50 -9.28 6.49 1.64
C ILE A 50 -7.92 6.07 1.08
N PHE A 51 -7.80 4.83 0.62
CA PHE A 51 -6.58 4.29 0.05
C PHE A 51 -6.65 4.27 -1.49
N THR A 52 -5.48 4.24 -2.12
CA THR A 52 -5.40 4.08 -3.58
C THR A 52 -5.86 2.68 -3.98
N PRO A 53 -6.43 2.49 -5.20
CA PRO A 53 -6.85 1.17 -5.67
C PRO A 53 -5.76 0.11 -5.61
N ASN A 54 -4.50 0.48 -5.90
CA ASN A 54 -3.36 -0.43 -5.79
C ASN A 54 -3.16 -0.92 -4.36
N PHE A 55 -3.17 0.00 -3.38
CA PHE A 55 -2.98 -0.39 -1.98
C PHE A 55 -4.08 -1.33 -1.49
N GLU A 56 -5.35 -1.04 -1.81
CA GLU A 56 -6.47 -1.91 -1.42
C GLU A 56 -6.35 -3.32 -2.02
N GLY A 57 -5.85 -3.45 -3.25
CA GLY A 57 -5.60 -4.75 -3.89
C GLY A 57 -4.33 -5.47 -3.42
N GLU A 58 -3.41 -4.77 -2.77
CA GLU A 58 -2.09 -5.27 -2.38
C GLU A 58 -1.99 -5.62 -0.90
N ILE A 59 -2.82 -5.05 -0.03
CA ILE A 59 -2.65 -5.18 1.43
C ILE A 59 -2.62 -6.65 1.88
N ASP A 60 -3.50 -7.50 1.36
CA ASP A 60 -3.50 -8.93 1.69
C ASP A 60 -2.20 -9.62 1.25
N LYS A 61 -1.64 -9.19 0.11
CA LYS A 61 -0.35 -9.69 -0.37
C LYS A 61 0.76 -9.26 0.58
N VAL A 62 0.79 -7.99 1.01
CA VAL A 62 1.77 -7.46 1.97
C VAL A 62 1.71 -8.24 3.29
N LEU A 63 0.51 -8.50 3.81
CA LEU A 63 0.33 -9.24 5.05
C LEU A 63 0.74 -10.72 4.94
N SER A 64 0.65 -11.31 3.75
CA SER A 64 1.09 -12.68 3.48
C SER A 64 2.61 -12.84 3.26
N LEU A 65 3.35 -11.73 3.09
CA LEU A 65 4.81 -11.77 2.94
C LEU A 65 5.48 -12.15 4.27
N LYS A 66 6.17 -13.30 4.23
CA LYS A 66 7.01 -13.81 5.33
C LYS A 66 8.25 -12.95 5.53
#